data_AF-A0A372J1K3-F1
#
_entry.id   AF-A0A372J1K3-F1
#
_cell.length_a   1.000
_cell.length_b   1.000
_cell.length_c   1.000
_cell.angle_alpha   90.00
_cell.angle_beta   90.00
_cell.angle_gamma   90.00
#
_symmetry.space_group_name_H-M   'P 1'
#
loop_
_entity.id
_entity.type
_entity.pdbx_description
1 polymer ?
#
loop_
_entity_poly.entity_id
_entity_poly.type
_entity_poly.pdbx_seq_one_letter_code
_entity_poly.pdbx_strand_id
1 'polypeptide(L)'
;MSSPYSGATPVTQQSPQAAGPTHGDYAVPPDQGAPHSGSIGTPMTADGRPDVEGTSVGQLFGEVAKDLSTLMRQELALAKAEVKAEAGKAGKGAGMLGAAGFAGYMVLLFLSFALWWALENVMDAGLAALIVAVLWGVIGGIAYAMGKKELKRVNPKPERTVDTLQQVPGALKPR
;
A
#
# COMPACT_ATOMS: atom_id res chain seq x y z
N MET A 1 -53.37 4.75 -48.87
CA MET A 1 -52.49 3.73 -48.28
C MET A 1 -51.90 4.33 -47.02
N SER A 2 -52.54 4.01 -45.91
CA SER A 2 -52.24 4.42 -44.55
C SER A 2 -51.43 3.32 -43.88
N SER A 3 -50.30 3.67 -43.27
CA SER A 3 -50.00 3.37 -41.87
C SER A 3 -48.58 3.80 -41.48
N PRO A 4 -48.35 4.08 -40.19
CA PRO A 4 -47.50 5.17 -39.71
C PRO A 4 -46.37 4.69 -38.78
N TYR A 5 -45.58 5.66 -38.32
CA TYR A 5 -44.93 5.75 -36.99
C TYR A 5 -44.74 4.43 -36.23
N SER A 6 -43.53 3.87 -36.33
CA SER A 6 -43.13 2.67 -35.60
C SER A 6 -42.44 3.04 -34.29
N GLY A 7 -43.15 2.76 -33.18
CA GLY A 7 -42.58 2.06 -32.03
C GLY A 7 -41.71 2.86 -31.07
N ALA A 8 -42.35 3.59 -30.16
CA ALA A 8 -41.84 3.73 -28.80
C ALA A 8 -41.84 2.34 -28.13
N THR A 9 -40.68 1.88 -27.65
CA THR A 9 -40.59 0.70 -26.80
C THR A 9 -40.97 1.08 -25.37
N PRO A 10 -41.87 0.31 -24.71
CA PRO A 10 -42.14 0.48 -23.29
C PRO A 10 -40.93 0.03 -22.47
N VAL A 11 -40.53 0.87 -21.51
CA VAL A 11 -39.62 0.50 -20.43
C VAL A 11 -40.33 -0.54 -19.58
N THR A 12 -39.98 -1.81 -19.75
CA THR A 12 -40.32 -2.87 -18.81
C THR A 12 -39.59 -2.61 -17.50
N GLN A 13 -40.30 -2.07 -16.50
CA GLN A 13 -39.93 -2.21 -15.10
C GLN A 13 -39.98 -3.69 -14.75
N GLN A 14 -38.83 -4.35 -14.81
CA GLN A 14 -38.66 -5.70 -14.30
C GLN A 14 -37.94 -5.60 -12.96
N SER A 15 -38.73 -5.58 -11.90
CA SER A 15 -38.27 -5.82 -10.52
C SER A 15 -37.66 -7.23 -10.46
N PRO A 16 -36.40 -7.42 -10.05
CA PRO A 16 -35.94 -8.74 -9.67
C PRO A 16 -36.56 -9.09 -8.33
N GLN A 17 -37.66 -9.83 -8.44
CA GLN A 17 -38.31 -10.58 -7.38
C GLN A 17 -37.24 -11.32 -6.57
N ALA A 18 -37.23 -11.09 -5.25
CA ALA A 18 -36.33 -11.75 -4.32
C ALA A 18 -36.47 -13.28 -4.49
N ALA A 19 -35.45 -13.89 -5.11
CA ALA A 19 -35.29 -15.33 -5.13
C ALA A 19 -34.95 -15.76 -3.70
N GLY A 20 -35.93 -16.30 -2.99
CA GLY A 20 -35.67 -17.08 -1.79
C GLY A 20 -34.75 -18.25 -2.14
N PRO A 21 -33.85 -18.66 -1.25
CA PRO A 21 -32.98 -19.79 -1.52
C PRO A 21 -33.83 -21.05 -1.72
N THR A 22 -33.81 -21.57 -2.95
CA THR A 22 -34.20 -22.93 -3.27
C THR A 22 -33.39 -23.88 -2.39
N HIS A 23 -34.05 -24.55 -1.45
CA HIS A 23 -33.51 -25.73 -0.78
C HIS A 23 -33.21 -26.78 -1.85
N GLY A 24 -31.98 -26.79 -2.35
CA GLY A 24 -31.45 -27.90 -3.10
C GLY A 24 -31.30 -29.08 -2.14
N ASP A 25 -31.92 -30.20 -2.48
CA ASP A 25 -31.71 -31.48 -1.83
C ASP A 25 -30.22 -31.87 -1.94
N TYR A 26 -29.45 -31.58 -0.89
CA TYR A 26 -28.13 -32.15 -0.72
C TYR A 26 -28.31 -33.53 -0.07
N ALA A 27 -28.55 -34.53 -0.91
CA ALA A 27 -28.31 -35.91 -0.51
C ALA A 27 -26.80 -36.06 -0.22
N VAL A 28 -26.43 -36.02 1.06
CA VAL A 28 -25.07 -36.30 1.53
C VAL A 28 -24.84 -37.81 1.37
N PRO A 29 -23.91 -38.26 0.52
CA PRO A 29 -23.53 -39.66 0.47
C PRO A 29 -22.89 -40.06 1.80
N PRO A 30 -23.21 -41.23 2.39
CA PRO A 30 -22.50 -41.69 3.56
C PRO A 30 -21.10 -42.13 3.13
N ASP A 31 -20.12 -41.51 3.78
CA ASP A 31 -18.80 -42.07 4.05
C ASP A 31 -17.86 -42.29 2.84
N GLN A 32 -16.93 -41.34 2.70
CA GLN A 32 -15.57 -41.64 2.27
C GLN A 32 -14.65 -40.56 2.84
N GLY A 33 -13.98 -40.91 3.93
CA GLY A 33 -13.07 -40.05 4.70
C GLY A 33 -12.01 -39.38 3.84
N ALA A 34 -12.26 -38.11 3.50
CA ALA A 34 -11.20 -37.17 3.19
C ALA A 34 -10.50 -36.79 4.52
N PRO A 35 -9.16 -36.80 4.59
CA PRO A 35 -8.46 -36.43 5.81
C PRO A 35 -8.70 -34.95 6.08
N HIS A 36 -9.63 -34.67 6.99
CA HIS A 36 -9.85 -33.35 7.57
C HIS A 36 -8.55 -32.91 8.27
N SER A 37 -7.76 -32.11 7.59
CA SER A 37 -6.60 -31.41 8.17
C SER A 37 -7.13 -30.35 9.12
N GLY A 38 -7.23 -30.72 10.39
CA GLY A 38 -7.74 -29.88 11.47
C GLY A 38 -8.20 -30.69 12.67
N SER A 39 -7.54 -31.81 12.96
CA SER A 39 -7.83 -32.59 14.17
C SER A 39 -7.23 -31.90 15.39
N ILE A 40 -7.90 -30.86 15.91
CA ILE A 40 -7.94 -30.64 17.36
C ILE A 40 -8.97 -31.63 17.90
N GLY A 41 -8.65 -32.91 17.78
CA GLY A 41 -9.37 -33.96 18.47
C GLY A 41 -8.56 -34.22 19.73
N THR A 42 -9.03 -33.77 20.88
CA THR A 42 -8.63 -34.39 22.14
C THR A 42 -8.80 -35.90 21.92
N PRO A 43 -7.78 -36.75 22.13
CA PRO A 43 -7.96 -38.19 21.95
C PRO A 43 -9.19 -38.59 22.76
N MET A 44 -10.19 -39.17 22.10
CA MET A 44 -11.44 -39.56 22.75
C MET A 44 -11.37 -41.05 23.00
N THR A 45 -11.70 -41.46 24.22
CA THR A 45 -11.95 -42.87 24.55
C THR A 45 -13.13 -43.41 23.73
N ALA A 46 -13.26 -44.74 23.64
CA ALA A 46 -14.38 -45.39 22.93
C ALA A 46 -15.77 -44.98 23.46
N ASP A 47 -15.84 -44.43 24.68
CA ASP A 47 -17.05 -43.91 25.31
C ASP A 47 -17.31 -42.41 25.01
N GLY A 48 -16.53 -41.78 24.13
CA GLY A 48 -16.68 -40.36 23.77
C GLY A 48 -16.19 -39.36 24.82
N ARG A 49 -15.40 -39.82 25.80
CA ARG A 49 -14.81 -38.99 26.87
C ARG A 49 -13.36 -38.65 26.52
N PRO A 50 -12.87 -37.43 26.78
CA PRO A 50 -11.48 -37.07 26.51
C PRO A 50 -10.54 -37.99 27.30
N ASP A 51 -9.70 -38.73 26.58
CA ASP A 51 -8.66 -39.63 27.06
C ASP A 51 -7.48 -38.79 27.59
N VAL A 52 -7.64 -38.34 28.83
CA VAL A 52 -6.65 -37.54 29.55
C VAL A 52 -5.72 -38.38 30.41
N GLU A 53 -5.86 -39.72 30.38
CA GLU A 53 -5.17 -40.64 31.30
C GLU A 53 -3.66 -40.80 31.03
N GLY A 54 -3.12 -40.10 30.03
CA GLY A 54 -1.68 -40.05 29.73
C GLY A 54 -1.14 -38.70 29.27
N THR A 55 -1.96 -37.64 29.21
CA THR A 55 -1.50 -36.33 28.73
C THR A 55 -0.82 -35.56 29.85
N SER A 56 0.51 -35.49 29.80
CA SER A 56 1.26 -34.71 30.77
C SER A 56 1.01 -33.21 30.59
N VAL A 57 1.06 -32.44 31.69
CA VAL A 57 1.00 -30.97 31.66
C VAL A 57 2.06 -30.38 30.72
N GLY A 58 3.23 -31.01 30.62
CA GLY A 58 4.29 -30.61 29.68
C GLY A 58 3.89 -30.74 28.20
N GLN A 59 3.03 -31.70 27.87
CA GLN A 59 2.55 -31.91 26.51
C GLN A 59 1.52 -30.84 26.09
N LEU A 60 0.62 -30.45 27.01
CA LEU A 60 -0.32 -29.34 26.80
C LEU A 60 0.40 -27.99 26.62
N PHE A 61 1.42 -27.71 27.43
CA PHE A 61 2.25 -26.52 27.25
C PHE A 61 3.02 -26.54 25.93
N GLY A 62 3.51 -27.72 25.50
CA GLY A 62 4.16 -27.90 24.21
C GLY A 62 3.24 -27.60 23.02
N GLU A 63 1.98 -28.03 23.09
CA GLU A 63 0.95 -27.74 22.08
C GLU A 63 0.60 -26.25 22.05
N VAL A 64 0.35 -25.61 23.20
CA VAL A 64 0.07 -24.16 23.26
C VAL A 64 1.25 -23.33 22.74
N ALA A 65 2.49 -23.70 23.07
CA ALA A 65 3.68 -23.03 22.56
C ALA A 65 3.81 -23.18 21.04
N LYS A 66 3.45 -24.35 20.50
CA LYS A 66 3.45 -24.62 19.06
C LYS A 66 2.36 -23.84 18.33
N ASP A 67 1.18 -23.70 18.92
CA ASP A 67 0.08 -22.91 18.37
C ASP A 67 0.42 -21.43 18.36
N LEU A 68 0.99 -20.91 19.46
CA LEU A 68 1.43 -19.52 19.53
C LEU A 68 2.56 -19.22 18.54
N SER A 69 3.51 -20.13 18.38
CA SER A 69 4.56 -20.05 17.35
C SER A 69 3.97 -20.02 15.93
N THR A 70 2.93 -20.82 15.71
CA THR A 70 2.21 -20.88 14.43
C THR A 70 1.48 -19.57 14.14
N LEU A 71 0.76 -19.02 15.11
CA LEU A 71 0.10 -17.70 15.01
C LEU A 71 1.11 -16.59 14.75
N MET A 72 2.23 -16.57 15.49
CA MET A 72 3.27 -15.56 15.29
C MET A 72 3.88 -15.60 13.89
N ARG A 73 4.09 -16.81 13.35
CA ARG A 73 4.58 -16.96 11.98
C ARG A 73 3.55 -16.51 10.95
N GLN A 74 2.26 -16.71 11.21
CA GLN A 74 1.17 -16.25 10.34
C GLN A 74 1.02 -14.73 10.36
N GLU A 75 1.02 -14.11 11.54
CA GLU A 75 1.00 -12.64 11.70
C GLU A 75 2.19 -11.99 11.00
N LEU A 76 3.39 -12.57 11.13
CA LEU A 76 4.57 -12.11 10.39
C LEU A 76 4.42 -12.29 8.88
N ALA A 77 3.83 -13.41 8.43
CA ALA A 77 3.59 -13.64 7.01
C ALA A 77 2.58 -12.64 6.43
N LEU A 78 1.52 -12.32 7.18
CA LEU A 78 0.51 -11.34 6.82
C LEU A 78 1.11 -9.92 6.78
N ALA A 79 1.80 -9.50 7.86
CA ALA A 79 2.48 -8.21 7.92
C ALA A 79 3.50 -8.06 6.79
N LYS A 80 4.25 -9.12 6.47
CA LYS A 80 5.17 -9.12 5.32
C LYS A 80 4.43 -8.97 3.98
N ALA A 81 3.27 -9.61 3.81
CA ALA A 81 2.47 -9.48 2.61
C ALA A 81 1.91 -8.06 2.46
N GLU A 82 1.41 -7.47 3.54
CA GLU A 82 0.89 -6.10 3.57
C GLU A 82 1.99 -5.08 3.28
N VAL A 83 3.13 -5.17 3.97
CA VAL A 83 4.31 -4.32 3.69
C VAL A 83 4.76 -4.46 2.24
N LYS A 84 4.76 -5.67 1.66
CA LYS A 84 5.11 -5.86 0.24
C LYS A 84 4.09 -5.20 -0.70
N ALA A 85 2.80 -5.31 -0.39
CA ALA A 85 1.75 -4.68 -1.18
C ALA A 85 1.86 -3.14 -1.11
N GLU A 86 2.03 -2.58 0.08
CA GLU A 86 2.22 -1.14 0.29
C GLU A 86 3.51 -0.63 -0.34
N ALA A 87 4.62 -1.37 -0.22
CA ALA A 87 5.88 -1.04 -0.90
C ALA A 87 5.72 -1.01 -2.43
N GLY A 88 4.93 -1.93 -3.00
CA GLY A 88 4.63 -1.94 -4.43
C GLY A 88 3.82 -0.71 -4.86
N LYS A 89 2.80 -0.33 -4.09
CA LYS A 89 1.99 0.89 -4.34
C LYS A 89 2.85 2.15 -4.24
N ALA A 90 3.62 2.27 -3.16
CA ALA A 90 4.55 3.39 -2.95
C ALA A 90 5.61 3.45 -4.05
N GLY A 91 6.18 2.30 -4.44
CA GLY A 91 7.16 2.20 -5.52
C GLY A 91 6.59 2.62 -6.87
N LYS A 92 5.36 2.21 -7.21
CA LYS A 92 4.67 2.68 -8.42
C LYS A 92 4.42 4.19 -8.38
N GLY A 93 3.96 4.72 -7.24
CA GLY A 93 3.75 6.15 -7.03
C GLY A 93 5.04 6.95 -7.22
N ALA A 94 6.12 6.53 -6.55
CA ALA A 94 7.43 7.14 -6.67
C ALA A 94 7.98 7.05 -8.10
N GLY A 95 7.80 5.91 -8.78
CA GLY A 95 8.17 5.73 -10.18
C GLY A 95 7.42 6.69 -11.11
N MET A 96 6.10 6.84 -10.95
CA MET A 96 5.30 7.78 -11.73
C MET A 96 5.70 9.24 -11.47
N LEU A 97 5.94 9.62 -10.21
CA LEU A 97 6.43 10.96 -9.89
C LEU A 97 7.83 11.23 -10.44
N GLY A 98 8.71 10.23 -10.40
CA GLY A 98 10.03 10.32 -11.01
C GLY A 98 9.95 10.52 -12.53
N ALA A 99 9.10 9.73 -13.21
CA ALA A 99 8.86 9.86 -14.65
C ALA A 99 8.25 11.23 -15.00
N ALA A 100 7.27 11.71 -14.23
CA ALA A 100 6.66 13.03 -14.41
C ALA A 100 7.69 14.15 -14.21
N GLY A 101 8.55 14.05 -13.20
CA GLY A 101 9.64 14.99 -12.97
C GLY A 101 10.63 15.03 -14.13
N PHE A 102 11.04 13.86 -14.64
CA PHE A 102 11.93 13.77 -15.80
C PHE A 102 11.27 14.33 -17.08
N ALA A 103 10.01 13.98 -17.35
CA ALA A 103 9.27 14.51 -18.48
C ALA A 103 9.13 16.03 -18.39
N GLY A 104 8.79 16.57 -17.21
CA GLY A 104 8.73 18.01 -16.96
C GLY A 104 10.08 18.70 -17.22
N TYR A 105 11.19 18.09 -16.78
CA TYR A 105 12.53 18.59 -17.07
C TYR A 105 12.83 18.62 -18.57
N MET A 106 12.47 17.55 -19.31
CA MET A 106 12.63 17.51 -20.77
C MET A 106 11.80 18.59 -21.48
N VAL A 107 10.56 18.84 -21.05
CA VAL A 107 9.75 19.94 -21.59
C VAL A 107 10.43 21.29 -21.39
N LEU A 108 10.92 21.56 -20.18
CA LEU A 108 11.63 22.81 -19.89
C LEU A 108 12.91 22.98 -20.71
N LEU A 109 13.64 21.88 -20.94
CA LEU A 109 14.82 21.87 -21.81
C LEU A 109 14.46 22.25 -23.24
N PHE A 110 13.46 21.58 -23.84
CA PHE A 110 13.03 21.88 -25.20
C PHE A 110 12.42 23.27 -25.35
N LEU A 111 11.66 23.75 -24.35
CA LEU A 111 11.19 25.14 -24.32
C LEU A 111 12.34 26.14 -24.27
N SER A 112 13.43 25.83 -23.57
CA SER A 112 14.61 26.70 -23.52
C SER A 112 15.28 26.80 -24.89
N PHE A 113 15.44 25.67 -25.58
CA PHE A 113 15.96 25.67 -26.95
C PHE A 113 15.02 26.37 -27.93
N ALA A 114 13.71 26.12 -27.83
CA ALA A 114 12.72 26.77 -28.67
C ALA A 114 12.71 28.30 -28.45
N LEU A 115 12.82 28.75 -27.20
CA LEU A 115 12.91 30.17 -26.86
C LEU A 115 14.19 30.81 -27.41
N TRP A 116 15.34 30.15 -27.23
CA TRP A 116 16.61 30.60 -27.79
C TRP A 116 16.47 30.74 -29.31
N TRP A 117 16.04 29.69 -30.01
CA TRP A 117 15.90 29.70 -31.46
C TRP A 117 14.88 30.74 -31.95
N ALA A 118 13.79 30.94 -31.22
CA ALA A 118 12.83 32.00 -31.54
C ALA A 118 13.45 33.41 -31.40
N LEU A 119 14.29 33.64 -30.38
CA LEU A 119 14.99 34.91 -30.20
C LEU A 119 16.06 35.14 -31.28
N GLU A 120 16.76 34.09 -31.73
CA GLU A 120 17.71 34.18 -32.85
C GLU A 120 17.10 34.72 -34.14
N ASN A 121 15.79 34.57 -34.34
CA ASN A 121 15.12 35.13 -35.52
C ASN A 121 15.03 36.68 -35.51
N VAL A 122 15.26 37.32 -34.36
CA VAL A 122 15.14 38.77 -34.18
C VAL A 122 16.39 39.44 -33.61
N MET A 123 17.38 38.67 -33.14
CA MET A 123 18.65 39.19 -32.60
C MET A 123 19.81 38.19 -32.75
N ASP A 124 21.03 38.63 -32.42
CA ASP A 124 22.23 37.78 -32.41
C ASP A 124 22.09 36.57 -31.47
N ALA A 125 22.63 35.43 -31.88
CA ALA A 125 22.58 34.17 -31.14
C ALA A 125 23.22 34.26 -29.75
N GLY A 126 24.30 35.01 -29.60
CA GLY A 126 24.94 35.23 -28.31
C GLY A 126 24.05 36.01 -27.33
N LEU A 127 23.34 37.03 -27.82
CA LEU A 127 22.39 37.79 -27.01
C LEU A 127 21.16 36.96 -26.64
N ALA A 128 20.63 36.17 -27.58
CA ALA A 128 19.54 35.23 -27.32
C ALA A 128 19.92 34.22 -26.21
N ALA A 129 21.10 33.61 -26.31
CA ALA A 129 21.65 32.70 -25.30
C ALA A 129 21.73 33.36 -23.92
N LEU A 130 22.23 34.60 -23.86
CA LEU A 130 22.40 35.34 -22.62
C LEU A 130 21.06 35.64 -21.96
N ILE A 131 20.03 35.99 -22.72
CA ILE A 131 18.67 36.21 -22.20
C ILE A 131 18.11 34.93 -21.57
N VAL A 132 18.23 33.79 -22.26
CA VAL A 132 17.77 32.50 -21.73
C VAL A 132 18.57 32.10 -20.48
N ALA A 133 19.87 32.37 -20.45
CA ALA A 133 20.71 32.13 -19.28
C ALA A 133 20.30 32.98 -18.08
N VAL A 134 20.03 34.28 -18.29
CA VAL A 134 19.54 35.19 -17.24
C VAL A 134 18.18 34.74 -16.71
N LEU A 135 17.26 34.33 -17.60
CA LEU A 135 15.96 33.77 -17.22
C LEU A 135 16.12 32.60 -16.24
N TRP A 136 16.95 31.61 -16.60
CA TRP A 136 17.24 30.46 -15.73
C TRP A 136 17.98 30.84 -14.45
N GLY A 137 18.88 31.83 -14.50
CA GLY A 137 19.54 32.39 -13.34
C GLY A 137 18.55 32.98 -12.33
N VAL A 138 17.53 33.70 -12.80
CA VAL A 138 16.46 34.26 -11.95
C VAL A 138 15.61 33.13 -11.35
N ILE A 139 15.16 32.18 -12.17
CA ILE A 139 14.37 31.03 -11.70
C ILE A 139 15.15 30.24 -10.63
N GLY A 140 16.41 29.92 -10.91
CA GLY A 140 17.31 29.21 -10.00
C GLY A 140 17.59 29.99 -8.72
N GLY A 141 17.79 31.32 -8.83
CA GLY A 141 17.96 32.19 -7.67
C GLY A 141 16.75 32.19 -6.73
N ILE A 142 15.54 32.28 -7.28
CA ILE A 142 14.29 32.21 -6.51
C ILE A 142 14.15 30.83 -5.85
N ALA A 143 14.32 29.75 -6.62
CA ALA A 143 14.23 28.39 -6.10
C ALA A 143 15.24 28.14 -4.97
N TYR A 144 16.49 28.59 -5.14
CA TYR A 144 17.52 28.53 -4.09
C TYR A 144 17.12 29.30 -2.84
N ALA A 145 16.61 30.53 -2.99
CA ALA A 145 16.19 31.34 -1.86
C ALA A 145 15.04 30.69 -1.07
N MET A 146 14.05 30.14 -1.78
CA MET A 146 12.93 29.40 -1.18
C MET A 146 13.41 28.11 -0.49
N GLY A 147 14.22 27.30 -1.17
CA GLY A 147 14.77 26.07 -0.60
C GLY A 147 15.62 26.32 0.64
N LYS A 148 16.46 27.36 0.61
CA LYS A 148 17.25 27.81 1.77
C LYS A 148 16.36 28.24 2.93
N LYS A 149 15.23 28.88 2.67
CA LYS A 149 14.27 29.31 3.70
C LYS A 149 13.58 28.12 4.34
N GLU A 150 13.14 27.14 3.56
CA GLU A 150 12.52 25.93 4.11
C GLU A 150 13.51 25.07 4.88
N LEU A 151 14.74 24.89 4.39
CA LEU A 151 15.76 24.14 5.11
C LEU A 151 16.10 24.76 6.48
N LYS A 152 16.11 26.10 6.58
CA LYS A 152 16.31 26.80 7.85
C LYS A 152 15.19 26.57 8.87
N ARG A 153 14.01 26.14 8.43
CA ARG A 153 12.87 25.84 9.32
C ARG A 153 12.86 24.39 9.80
N VAL A 154 13.58 23.50 9.12
CA VAL A 154 13.74 22.13 9.57
C VAL A 154 14.64 22.14 10.80
N ASN A 155 14.10 21.81 11.97
CA ASN A 155 14.87 21.63 13.18
C ASN A 155 15.33 20.16 13.23
N PRO A 156 16.61 19.85 12.96
CA PRO A 156 17.08 18.46 12.84
C PRO A 156 17.16 17.74 14.19
N LYS A 157 17.01 18.47 15.31
CA LYS A 157 16.98 17.90 16.64
C LYS A 157 15.53 17.61 17.04
N PRO A 158 15.14 16.35 17.26
CA PRO A 158 13.85 16.04 17.86
C PRO A 158 13.90 16.44 19.34
N GLU A 159 13.63 17.70 19.66
CA GLU A 159 13.73 18.27 21.01
C GLU A 159 13.02 17.41 22.05
N ARG A 160 11.84 16.89 21.71
CA ARG A 160 11.05 15.98 22.58
C ARG A 160 11.74 14.64 22.87
N THR A 161 12.45 14.06 21.91
CA THR A 161 13.13 12.77 22.07
C THR A 161 14.42 12.95 22.86
N VAL A 162 15.14 14.05 22.64
CA VAL A 162 16.38 14.36 23.36
C VAL A 162 16.07 14.69 24.83
N ASP A 163 15.01 15.43 25.12
CA ASP A 163 14.59 15.74 26.50
C ASP A 163 14.17 14.48 27.27
N THR A 164 13.49 13.54 26.61
CA THR A 164 13.07 12.28 27.23
C THR A 164 14.26 11.38 27.54
N LEU A 165 15.27 11.35 26.65
CA LEU A 165 16.50 10.58 26.87
C LEU A 165 17.42 11.21 27.93
N GLN A 166 17.43 12.54 28.06
CA GLN A 166 18.17 13.25 29.11
C GLN A 166 17.53 13.12 30.50
N GLN A 167 16.26 12.74 30.59
CA GLN A 167 15.57 12.46 31.85
C GLN A 167 15.83 11.04 32.40
N VAL A 168 16.47 10.15 31.62
CA VAL A 168 16.86 8.80 32.08
C VAL A 168 18.39 8.62 32.27
N PRO A 169 19.15 9.49 32.99
CA PRO A 169 20.56 9.18 33.30
C PRO A 169 20.72 8.17 34.45
N GLY A 170 19.64 7.82 35.16
CA GLY A 170 19.71 7.06 36.42
C GLY A 170 19.62 5.54 36.31
N ALA A 171 19.21 4.98 35.17
CA ALA A 171 18.86 3.55 35.06
C ALA A 171 20.02 2.64 34.58
N LEU A 172 21.16 3.20 34.16
CA LEU A 172 22.32 2.44 33.63
C LEU A 172 23.58 2.61 34.50
N LYS A 173 23.43 2.55 35.82
CA LYS A 173 24.56 2.26 36.72
C LYS A 173 24.37 0.86 37.31
N PRO A 174 25.02 -0.18 36.73
CA PRO A 174 25.13 -1.45 37.42
C PRO A 174 25.94 -1.24 38.71
N ARG A 175 25.41 -1.73 39.84
CA ARG A 175 26.14 -1.81 41.11
C ARG A 175 27.11 -2.99 41.10
#